data_AF-A0A3D5EQN7-F1
#
_entry.id   AF-A0A3D5EQN7-F1
#
_cell.length_a   1.000
_cell.length_b   1.000
_cell.length_c   1.000
_cell.angle_alpha   90.00
_cell.angle_beta   90.00
_cell.angle_gamma   90.00
#
_symmetry.space_group_name_H-M   'P 1'
#
loop_
_entity.id
_entity.type
_entity.pdbx_description
1 polymer ?
#
loop_
_entity_poly.entity_id
_entity_poly.type
_entity_poly.pdbx_seq_one_letter_code
_entity_poly.pdbx_strand_id
1 'polypeptide(L)' 'IQQLGCETIVMGPGSINQAHQPDEFLAMEKIKPSQAIISDMIKASCFSE' A
#
# COMPACT_ATOMS: atom_id res chain seq x y z
N ILE A 1 1.23 -14.59 -9.70
CA ILE A 1 2.28 -13.54 -9.55
C ILE A 1 3.56 -14.13 -8.95
N GLN A 2 3.55 -14.66 -7.72
CA GLN A 2 4.74 -15.35 -7.18
C GLN A 2 5.18 -16.55 -8.04
N GLN A 3 4.23 -17.33 -8.58
CA GLN A 3 4.54 -18.41 -9.53
C GLN A 3 5.09 -17.91 -10.89
N LEU A 4 4.99 -16.61 -11.18
CA LEU A 4 5.57 -15.99 -12.37
C LEU A 4 7.02 -15.52 -12.11
N GLY A 5 7.58 -15.79 -10.92
CA GLY A 5 8.92 -15.35 -10.53
C GLY A 5 8.99 -13.91 -10.02
N CYS A 6 7.85 -13.24 -9.82
CA CYS A 6 7.83 -11.86 -9.33
C CYS A 6 7.91 -11.81 -7.80
N GLU A 7 8.90 -11.08 -7.28
CA GLU A 7 8.92 -10.66 -5.88
C GLU A 7 7.74 -9.71 -5.62
N THR A 8 6.98 -9.94 -4.54
CA THR A 8 5.73 -9.21 -4.28
C THR A 8 5.76 -8.61 -2.89
N ILE A 9 5.46 -7.31 -2.81
CA ILE A 9 5.26 -6.59 -1.55
C ILE A 9 3.76 -6.34 -1.39
N VAL A 10 3.22 -6.62 -0.20
CA VAL A 10 1.86 -6.25 0.20
C VAL A 10 1.96 -5.04 1.12
N MET A 11 1.33 -3.93 0.74
CA MET A 11 1.32 -2.70 1.53
C MET A 11 0.03 -1.91 1.34
N GLY A 12 -0.33 -1.14 2.36
CA GLY A 12 -1.50 -0.27 2.35
C GLY A 12 -1.56 0.60 3.61
N PRO A 13 -2.55 1.50 3.72
CA PRO A 13 -2.69 2.40 4.85
C PRO A 13 -3.18 1.71 6.15
N GLY A 14 -3.63 0.46 6.04
CA GLY A 14 -4.21 -0.30 7.14
C GLY A 14 -3.18 -0.83 8.15
N SER A 15 -3.68 -1.23 9.32
CA SER A 15 -2.91 -1.90 10.37
C SER A 15 -3.38 -3.34 10.50
N ILE A 16 -2.44 -4.29 10.53
CA ILE A 16 -2.75 -5.71 10.77
C ILE A 16 -3.42 -5.89 12.14
N ASN A 17 -3.01 -5.10 13.14
CA ASN A 17 -3.57 -5.18 14.48
C ASN A 17 -5.05 -4.74 14.54
N GLN A 18 -5.54 -3.97 13.56
CA GLN A 18 -6.93 -3.50 13.51
C GLN A 18 -7.81 -4.32 12.57
N ALA A 19 -7.21 -5.14 11.70
CA ALA A 19 -7.96 -5.96 10.76
C ALA A 19 -8.83 -6.99 11.49
N HIS A 20 -10.07 -7.17 11.01
CA HIS A 20 -11.05 -8.12 11.57
C HIS A 20 -11.41 -7.92 13.06
N GLN A 21 -11.21 -6.73 13.60
CA GLN A 21 -11.70 -6.38 14.94
C GLN A 21 -13.13 -5.82 14.86
N PRO A 22 -13.96 -5.97 15.91
CA PRO A 22 -15.32 -5.42 15.91
C PRO A 22 -15.39 -3.90 15.69
N ASP A 23 -14.34 -3.18 16.06
CA ASP A 23 -14.18 -1.74 15.89
C ASP A 23 -13.22 -1.38 14.73
N GLU A 24 -13.11 -2.25 13.71
CA GLU A 24 -12.24 -2.03 12.54
C GLU A 24 -12.38 -0.62 11.95
N PHE A 25 -11.24 0.06 11.80
CA PHE A 25 -11.16 1.40 11.25
C PHE A 25 -9.87 1.61 10.45
N LEU A 26 -9.86 2.68 9.65
CA LEU A 26 -8.67 3.16 8.97
C LEU A 26 -8.28 4.54 9.52
N ALA A 27 -7.05 4.66 10.01
CA ALA A 27 -6.51 5.92 10.50
C ALA A 27 -6.40 6.95 9.37
N MET A 28 -7.09 8.09 9.51
CA MET A 28 -7.17 9.11 8.46
C MET A 28 -5.80 9.68 8.08
N GLU A 29 -4.89 9.80 9.04
CA GLU A 29 -3.52 10.27 8.81
C GLU A 29 -2.70 9.32 7.92
N LYS A 30 -3.12 8.06 7.74
CA LYS A 30 -2.45 7.08 6.87
C LYS A 30 -2.85 7.19 5.40
N ILE A 31 -3.99 7.83 5.10
CA ILE A 31 -4.52 7.89 3.73
C ILE A 31 -3.60 8.68 2.80
N LYS A 32 -3.29 9.94 3.16
CA LYS A 32 -2.45 10.82 2.32
C LYS A 32 -1.05 10.27 2.09
N PRO A 33 -0.31 9.77 3.11
CA PRO A 33 0.98 9.14 2.90
C PRO A 33 0.92 7.93 1.96
N SER A 34 -0.07 7.04 2.09
CA SER A 34 -0.19 5.88 1.20
C SER A 34 -0.49 6.27 -0.25
N GLN A 35 -1.33 7.28 -0.46
CA GLN A 35 -1.58 7.84 -1.80
C GLN A 35 -0.29 8.39 -2.43
N ALA A 36 0.52 9.11 -1.65
CA ALA A 36 1.79 9.64 -2.11
C ALA A 36 2.75 8.52 -2.53
N ILE A 37 2.92 7.48 -1.70
CA ILE A 37 3.81 6.36 -2.01
C ILE A 37 3.40 5.65 -3.30
N ILE A 38 2.11 5.34 -3.48
CA ILE A 38 1.62 4.68 -4.70
C ILE A 38 1.85 5.58 -5.92
N SER A 39 1.56 6.88 -5.79
CA SER A 39 1.77 7.85 -6.87
C SER A 39 3.25 7.94 -7.26
N ASP A 40 4.14 7.92 -6.28
CA ASP A 40 5.59 8.00 -6.50
C ASP A 40 6.12 6.71 -7.12
N MET A 41 5.62 5.54 -6.74
CA MET A 41 5.97 4.27 -7.39
C MET A 41 5.55 4.24 -8.86
N ILE A 42 4.34 4.72 -9.18
CA ILE A 42 3.86 4.81 -10.56
C ILE A 42 4.76 5.76 -11.36
N LYS A 43 5.07 6.95 -10.82
CA LYS A 43 6.00 7.90 -11.46
C LYS A 43 7.37 7.27 -11.69
N ALA A 44 7.93 6.65 -10.66
CA ALA A 44 9.23 5.99 -10.71
C ALA A 44 9.27 4.88 -11.78
N SER A 45 8.19 4.12 -11.93
CA SER A 45 8.18 2.94 -12.80
C SER A 45 7.79 3.26 -14.24
N CYS A 46 6.96 4.28 -14.47
CA CYS A 46 6.36 4.55 -15.77
C CYS A 46 6.82 5.86 -16.42
N PHE A 47 7.40 6.79 -15.65
CA PHE A 47 7.69 8.15 -16.11
C PHE A 47 9.12 8.63 -15.80
N SER A 48 9.96 7.81 -15.17
CA SER A 48 11.40 8.10 -15.03
C SER A 48 12.12 7.74 -16.32
N GLU A 49 13.03 8.62 -16.78
CA GLU A 49 14.04 8.28 -17.79
C GLU A 49 15.28 7.63 -17.16
#